data_AF-A0A849G3K1-F1
#
_entry.id   AF-A0A849G3K1-F1
#
_cell.length_a   1.000
_cell.length_b   1.000
_cell.length_c   1.000
_cell.angle_alpha   90.00
_cell.angle_beta   90.00
_cell.angle_gamma   90.00
#
_symmetry.space_group_name_H-M   'P 1'
#
loop_
_entity.id
_entity.type
_entity.pdbx_description
1 polymer ?
#
loop_
_entity_poly.entity_id
_entity_poly.type
_entity_poly.pdbx_seq_one_letter_code
_entity_poly.pdbx_strand_id
1 'polypeptide(L)' 'YTLEGFADMAKAAGFRVEKVWTDKDRLFSVQYCTRN' A
#
# COMPACT_ATOMS: atom_id res chain seq x y z
N TYR A 1 -0.40 -7.96 9.27
CA TYR A 1 -0.33 -7.45 7.89
C TYR A 1 0.50 -6.17 7.92
N THR A 2 1.65 -6.14 7.26
CA THR A 2 2.54 -4.97 7.20
C THR A 2 2.33 -4.20 5.89
N LEU A 3 2.74 -2.93 5.86
CA LEU A 3 2.70 -2.11 4.65
C LEU A 3 3.56 -2.71 3.54
N GLU A 4 4.71 -3.31 3.88
CA GLU A 4 5.57 -3.99 2.92
C GLU A 4 4.87 -5.20 2.30
N GLY A 5 4.23 -6.04 3.12
CA GLY A 5 3.48 -7.19 2.60
C GLY A 5 2.34 -6.77 1.66
N PHE A 6 1.71 -5.63 1.90
CA PHE A 6 0.69 -5.09 0.99
C PHE A 6 1.29 -4.58 -0.32
N ALA A 7 2.45 -3.90 -0.25
CA ALA A 7 3.16 -3.45 -1.45
C ALA A 7 3.62 -4.62 -2.31
N ASP A 8 4.08 -5.72 -1.70
CA ASP A 8 4.44 -6.95 -2.42
C ASP A 8 3.23 -7.60 -3.11
N MET A 9 2.08 -7.64 -2.43
CA MET A 9 0.82 -8.12 -3.04
C MET A 9 0.37 -7.23 -4.19
N ALA A 10 0.40 -5.91 -4.02
CA ALA A 10 0.03 -4.96 -5.07
C ALA A 10 0.96 -5.11 -6.30
N LYS A 11 2.26 -5.28 -6.06
CA LYS A 11 3.26 -5.54 -7.10
C LYS A 11 2.98 -6.84 -7.85
N ALA A 12 2.67 -7.92 -7.15
CA ALA A 12 2.30 -9.20 -7.76
C ALA A 12 1.03 -9.06 -8.64
N ALA A 13 0.11 -8.17 -8.26
CA ALA A 13 -1.08 -7.84 -9.03
C ALA A 13 -0.85 -6.84 -10.18
N GLY A 14 0.39 -6.41 -10.44
CA GLY A 14 0.73 -5.48 -11.53
C GLY A 14 0.56 -4.00 -11.19
N PHE A 15 0.39 -3.67 -9.91
CA PHE A 15 0.29 -2.30 -9.43
C PHE A 15 1.56 -1.85 -8.69
N ARG A 16 1.79 -0.55 -8.65
CA ARG A 16 2.84 0.09 -7.85
C ARG A 16 2.20 0.96 -6.79
N VAL A 17 2.59 0.79 -5.53
CA VAL A 17 2.20 1.70 -4.46
C VAL A 17 3.04 2.97 -4.57
N GLU A 18 2.40 4.11 -4.83
CA GLU A 18 3.09 5.40 -4.92
C GLU A 18 2.99 6.20 -3.63
N LYS A 19 1.89 6.06 -2.91
CA LYS A 19 1.66 6.81 -1.69
C LYS A 19 0.86 6.00 -0.67
N VAL A 20 1.20 6.18 0.58
CA VAL A 20 0.50 5.58 1.72
C VAL A 20 0.11 6.70 2.67
N TRP A 21 -1.14 6.69 3.11
CA TRP A 21 -1.60 7.49 4.23
C TRP A 21 -1.96 6.56 5.38
N THR A 22 -1.61 6.99 6.58
CA THR A 22 -1.99 6.36 7.84
C THR A 22 -2.71 7.39 8.68
N ASP A 23 -3.68 6.95 9.47
CA ASP A 23 -4.24 7.78 10.52
C ASP A 23 -3.17 8.07 11.60
N LYS A 24 -3.47 9.02 12.50
CA LYS A 24 -2.51 9.48 13.52
C LYS A 24 -2.03 8.36 14.44
N ASP A 25 -2.91 7.39 14.72
CA ASP A 25 -2.62 6.27 15.61
C ASP A 25 -2.09 5.05 14.84
N ARG A 26 -1.96 5.16 13.51
CA ARG A 26 -1.46 4.13 12.58
C ARG A 26 -2.24 2.81 12.63
N LEU A 27 -3.52 2.89 12.99
CA LEU A 27 -4.43 1.75 13.07
C LEU A 27 -4.99 1.37 11.69
N PHE A 28 -4.98 2.30 10.75
CA PHE A 28 -5.54 2.15 9.41
C PHE A 28 -4.66 2.81 8.37
N SER A 29 -4.64 2.22 7.17
CA SER A 29 -3.87 2.78 6.06
C SER A 29 -4.62 2.67 4.73
N VAL A 30 -4.41 3.66 3.88
CA VAL A 30 -4.90 3.70 2.50
C VAL A 30 -3.68 3.78 1.58
N GLN A 31 -3.60 2.90 0.60
CA GLN A 31 -2.55 2.88 -0.41
C GLN A 31 -3.09 3.41 -1.75
N TYR A 32 -2.43 4.41 -2.32
CA TYR A 32 -2.66 4.82 -3.71
C TYR A 32 -1.77 3.98 -4.63
N CYS A 33 -2.42 3.23 -5.50
CA CYS A 33 -1.79 2.29 -6.43
C CYS A 33 -1.98 2.77 -7.87
N THR A 34 -0.88 2.84 -8.63
CA THR A 34 -0.90 3.08 -10.08
C THR A 34 -0.59 1.78 -10.82
N ARG A 35 -1.04 1.66 -12.06
CA ARG A 35 -0.70 0.50 -12.89
C ARG A 35 0.74 0.68 -13.38
N ASN A 36 1.55 -0.39 -13.34
CA ASN A 36 2.83 -0.40 -14.04
C ASN A 36 2.64 -0.33 -15.56
#